data_AF-A0A399YMA5-F1
#
_entry.id   AF-A0A399YMA5-F1
#
_cell.length_a   1.000
_cell.length_b   1.000
_cell.length_c   1.000
_cell.angle_alpha   90.00
_cell.angle_beta   90.00
_cell.angle_gamma   90.00
#
_symmetry.space_group_name_H-M   'P 1'
#
loop_
_entity.id
_entity.type
_entity.pdbx_description
1 polymer ?
#
loop_
_entity_poly.entity_id
_entity_poly.type
_entity_poly.pdbx_seq_one_letter_code
_entity_poly.pdbx_strand_id
1 'polypeptide(L)'
;MDMDNADIVWAFFRGRSEMEHEERYYLMMMDALDGELADGDRAELESHLRACPDCTREWRTLLAVETLFRQTPMLMPAVDFAERTLARLPNRRARRVVMGATYGVLLLSGIVPLLLAILLLARYAPILTQPALLAGVWATVSGIGRAAATVVGALFAGASHLVIEQPVLIGWFIILAGLVFLWGGVFQRLLMQPTGVGSRN
;
A
#
# COMPACT_ATOMS: atom_id res chain seq x y z
N MET A 1 0.16 9.52 75.93
CA MET A 1 -1.15 8.87 75.87
C MET A 1 -0.96 7.76 74.87
N ASP A 2 -0.51 6.60 75.36
CA ASP A 2 -0.02 5.49 74.55
C ASP A 2 -1.23 4.60 74.25
N MET A 3 -1.72 4.62 73.01
CA MET A 3 -2.80 3.73 72.58
C MET A 3 -2.20 2.34 72.42
N ASP A 4 -2.68 1.37 73.19
CA ASP A 4 -2.25 -0.02 73.12
C ASP A 4 -2.60 -0.61 71.74
N ASN A 5 -1.76 -1.53 71.24
CA ASN A 5 -1.93 -2.14 69.91
C ASN A 5 -3.30 -2.83 69.76
N ALA A 6 -3.89 -3.27 70.87
CA ALA A 6 -5.24 -3.81 70.93
C ALA A 6 -6.33 -2.77 70.59
N ASP A 7 -6.20 -1.52 71.04
CA ASP A 7 -7.19 -0.46 70.80
C ASP A 7 -7.20 -0.02 69.33
N ILE A 8 -6.03 -0.02 68.68
CA ILE A 8 -5.89 0.27 67.24
C ILE A 8 -6.61 -0.80 66.41
N VAL A 9 -6.44 -2.07 66.79
CA VAL A 9 -7.07 -3.20 66.09
C VAL A 9 -8.60 -3.13 66.23
N TRP A 10 -9.13 -2.86 67.43
CA TRP A 10 -10.58 -2.73 67.63
C TRP A 10 -11.19 -1.52 66.92
N ALA A 11 -10.50 -0.37 66.90
CA ALA A 11 -10.96 0.80 66.15
C ALA A 11 -11.00 0.51 64.64
N PHE A 12 -10.02 -0.21 64.11
CA PHE A 12 -9.98 -0.61 62.70
C PHE A 12 -11.06 -1.64 62.33
N PHE A 13 -11.31 -2.64 63.17
CA PHE A 13 -12.40 -3.60 62.96
C PHE A 13 -13.79 -2.94 63.05
N ARG A 14 -13.99 -2.02 64.00
CA ARG A 14 -15.23 -1.24 64.13
C ARG A 14 -15.46 -0.36 62.89
N GLY A 15 -14.44 0.37 62.46
CA GLY A 15 -14.53 1.18 61.24
C GLY A 15 -14.79 0.35 59.98
N ARG A 16 -14.21 -0.85 59.88
CA ARG A 16 -14.50 -1.76 58.76
C ARG A 16 -15.96 -2.23 58.75
N SER A 17 -16.50 -2.60 59.92
CA SER A 17 -17.91 -3.03 60.02
C SER A 17 -18.90 -1.89 59.78
N GLU A 18 -18.56 -0.66 60.17
CA GLU A 18 -19.37 0.53 59.88
C GLU A 18 -19.38 0.84 58.37
N MET A 19 -18.24 0.73 57.68
CA MET A 19 -18.19 0.92 56.23
C MET A 19 -18.94 -0.17 55.44
N GLU A 20 -18.79 -1.44 55.81
CA GLU A 20 -19.52 -2.54 55.16
C GLU A 20 -21.04 -2.42 55.36
N HIS A 21 -21.46 -1.91 56.52
CA HIS A 21 -22.85 -1.60 56.81
C HIS A 21 -23.37 -0.45 55.94
N GLU A 22 -22.64 0.66 55.87
CA GLU A 22 -22.99 1.83 55.05
C GLU A 22 -23.09 1.46 53.56
N GLU A 23 -22.12 0.68 53.04
CA GLU A 23 -22.07 0.30 51.63
C GLU A 23 -23.25 -0.62 51.23
N ARG A 24 -23.58 -1.64 52.03
CA ARG A 24 -24.67 -2.57 51.71
C ARG A 24 -26.02 -1.87 51.62
N TYR A 25 -26.37 -1.08 52.63
CA TYR A 25 -27.67 -0.41 52.65
C TYR A 25 -27.73 0.75 51.66
N TYR A 26 -26.60 1.42 51.39
CA TYR A 26 -26.51 2.40 50.33
C TYR A 26 -26.83 1.79 48.96
N LEU A 27 -26.27 0.61 48.64
CA LEU A 27 -26.58 -0.10 47.40
C LEU A 27 -28.07 -0.47 47.31
N MET A 28 -28.65 -1.01 48.39
CA MET A 28 -30.09 -1.30 48.42
C MET A 28 -30.96 -0.05 48.22
N MET A 29 -30.52 1.11 48.72
CA MET A 29 -31.19 2.40 48.50
C MET A 29 -31.10 2.83 47.03
N MET A 30 -29.95 2.66 46.38
CA MET A 30 -29.79 2.94 44.95
C MET A 30 -30.66 2.01 44.09
N ASP A 31 -30.65 0.70 44.36
CA ASP A 31 -31.50 -0.28 43.66
C ASP A 31 -32.99 0.03 43.85
N ALA A 32 -33.37 0.57 45.01
CA ALA A 32 -34.75 1.01 45.27
C ALA A 32 -35.16 2.22 44.41
N LEU A 33 -34.24 3.17 44.17
CA LEU A 33 -34.49 4.34 43.30
C LEU A 33 -34.63 3.93 41.83
N ASP A 34 -33.81 2.98 41.39
CA ASP A 34 -33.86 2.44 40.03
C ASP A 34 -35.05 1.50 39.82
N GLY A 35 -35.71 1.06 40.90
CA GLY A 35 -36.86 0.15 40.86
C GLY A 35 -36.46 -1.32 40.69
N GLU A 36 -35.19 -1.65 40.91
CA GLU A 36 -34.61 -2.98 40.72
C GLU A 36 -34.53 -3.81 42.02
N LEU A 37 -34.84 -3.21 43.17
CA LEU A 37 -34.81 -3.91 44.46
C LEU A 37 -35.93 -4.96 44.58
N ALA A 38 -35.55 -6.18 44.97
CA ALA A 38 -36.46 -7.30 45.22
C ALA A 38 -37.36 -7.06 46.45
N ASP A 39 -38.56 -7.66 46.48
CA ASP A 39 -39.54 -7.42 47.54
C ASP A 39 -39.07 -7.87 48.94
N GLY A 40 -38.27 -8.94 49.02
CA GLY A 40 -37.66 -9.40 50.28
C GLY A 40 -36.68 -8.38 50.84
N ASP A 41 -35.82 -7.85 49.97
CA ASP A 41 -34.80 -6.86 50.32
C ASP A 41 -35.42 -5.49 50.62
N ARG A 42 -36.56 -5.16 50.00
CA ARG A 42 -37.33 -3.95 50.30
C ARG A 42 -37.85 -3.94 51.74
N ALA A 43 -38.40 -5.06 52.21
CA ALA A 43 -38.86 -5.19 53.60
C ALA A 43 -37.69 -5.09 54.59
N GLU A 44 -36.53 -5.66 54.23
CA GLU A 44 -35.31 -5.56 55.02
C GLU A 44 -34.82 -4.10 55.11
N LEU A 45 -34.71 -3.40 53.97
CA LEU A 45 -34.30 -2.01 53.90
C LEU A 45 -35.22 -1.11 54.74
N GLU A 46 -36.54 -1.27 54.62
CA GLU A 46 -37.49 -0.50 55.43
C GLU A 46 -37.35 -0.75 56.93
N SER A 47 -37.06 -1.99 57.32
CA SER A 47 -36.82 -2.35 58.72
C SER A 47 -35.54 -1.67 59.24
N HIS A 48 -34.51 -1.61 58.40
CA HIS A 48 -33.24 -0.98 58.73
C HIS A 48 -33.38 0.55 58.86
N LEU A 49 -34.04 1.21 57.91
CA LEU A 49 -34.28 2.64 57.97
C LEU A 49 -35.06 3.05 59.23
N ARG A 50 -35.99 2.22 59.71
CA ARG A 50 -36.68 2.50 60.99
C ARG A 50 -35.76 2.43 62.21
N ALA A 51 -34.69 1.64 62.16
CA ALA A 51 -33.76 1.44 63.26
C ALA A 51 -32.54 2.38 63.22
N CYS A 52 -32.08 2.78 62.03
CA CYS A 52 -30.88 3.59 61.84
C CYS A 52 -31.21 5.04 61.41
N PRO A 53 -30.89 6.05 62.25
CA PRO A 53 -31.17 7.45 61.94
C PRO A 53 -30.25 8.05 60.86
N ASP A 54 -29.03 7.51 60.71
CA ASP A 54 -28.05 8.03 59.73
C ASP A 54 -28.43 7.63 58.31
N CYS A 55 -28.67 6.34 58.06
CA CYS A 55 -29.16 5.85 56.76
C CYS A 55 -30.52 6.47 56.38
N THR A 56 -31.38 6.76 57.36
CA THR A 56 -32.64 7.50 57.11
C THR A 56 -32.42 8.91 56.60
N ARG A 57 -31.40 9.62 57.10
CA ARG A 57 -31.07 10.97 56.66
C ARG A 57 -30.58 10.96 55.22
N GLU A 58 -29.73 10.00 54.89
CA GLU A 58 -29.25 9.79 53.52
C GLU A 58 -30.38 9.46 52.57
N TRP A 59 -31.27 8.55 52.96
CA TRP A 59 -32.44 8.17 52.16
C TRP A 59 -33.33 9.36 51.81
N ARG A 60 -33.62 10.21 52.80
CA ARG A 60 -34.38 11.45 52.58
C ARG A 60 -33.66 12.42 51.65
N THR A 61 -32.33 12.48 51.73
CA THR A 61 -31.51 13.33 50.86
C THR A 61 -31.58 12.86 49.41
N LEU A 62 -31.46 11.55 49.18
CA LEU A 62 -31.59 10.96 47.84
C LEU A 62 -32.99 11.16 47.24
N LEU A 63 -34.05 10.89 48.01
CA LEU A 63 -35.44 11.11 47.57
C LEU A 63 -35.74 12.59 47.23
N ALA A 64 -35.14 13.53 47.96
CA ALA A 64 -35.28 14.95 47.66
C ALA A 64 -34.70 15.29 46.28
N VAL A 65 -33.53 14.74 45.95
CA VAL A 65 -32.89 14.91 44.64
C VAL A 65 -33.72 14.26 43.53
N GLU A 66 -34.19 13.02 43.74
CA GLU A 66 -35.06 12.31 42.79
C GLU A 66 -36.32 13.13 42.47
N THR A 67 -36.93 13.73 43.50
CA THR A 67 -38.13 14.56 43.35
C THR A 67 -37.87 15.79 42.47
N LEU A 68 -36.72 16.45 42.63
CA LEU A 68 -36.33 17.60 41.79
C LEU A 68 -36.19 17.20 40.32
N PHE A 69 -35.58 16.04 40.04
CA PHE A 69 -35.46 15.53 38.68
C PHE A 69 -36.82 15.16 38.09
N ARG A 70 -37.71 14.51 38.86
CA ARG A 70 -39.07 14.16 38.39
C ARG A 70 -39.95 15.38 38.10
N GLN A 71 -39.72 16.50 38.78
CA GLN A 71 -40.42 17.76 38.55
C GLN A 71 -39.87 18.56 37.36
N THR A 72 -38.70 18.19 36.84
CA THR A 72 -38.09 18.90 35.71
C THR A 72 -38.90 18.63 34.44
N PRO A 73 -39.39 19.68 33.73
CA PRO A 73 -40.19 19.50 32.53
C PRO A 73 -39.37 18.80 31.44
N MET A 74 -40.00 17.85 30.73
CA MET A 74 -39.39 17.22 29.56
C MET A 74 -39.11 18.28 28.49
N LEU A 75 -37.83 18.46 28.15
CA LEU A 75 -37.41 19.32 27.06
C LEU A 75 -37.75 18.65 25.72
N MET A 76 -38.77 19.16 25.03
CA MET A 76 -39.01 18.79 23.65
C MET A 76 -37.97 19.42 22.73
N PRO A 77 -37.46 18.69 21.72
CA PRO A 77 -36.60 19.28 20.72
C PRO A 77 -37.37 20.35 19.93
N ALA A 78 -36.65 21.35 19.43
CA ALA A 78 -37.23 22.35 18.54
C ALA A 78 -37.88 21.68 17.31
N VAL A 79 -38.99 22.24 16.83
CA VAL A 79 -39.80 21.70 15.71
C VAL A 79 -38.96 21.38 14.46
N ASP A 80 -37.91 22.17 14.20
CA ASP A 80 -37.05 22.00 13.02
C ASP A 80 -35.74 21.24 13.31
N PHE A 81 -35.64 20.56 14.45
CA PHE A 81 -34.42 19.83 14.81
C PHE A 81 -34.07 18.74 13.79
N ALA A 82 -35.06 17.95 13.37
CA ALA A 82 -34.86 16.87 12.41
C ALA A 82 -34.43 17.41 11.04
N GLU A 83 -35.10 18.46 10.55
CA GLU A 83 -34.80 19.07 9.26
C GLU A 83 -33.40 19.69 9.24
N ARG A 84 -33.03 20.48 10.26
CA ARG A 84 -31.68 21.07 10.36
C ARG A 84 -30.59 20.02 10.46
N THR A 85 -30.86 18.90 11.13
CA THR A 85 -29.91 17.79 11.25
C THR A 85 -29.75 17.08 9.91
N LEU A 86 -30.86 16.74 9.24
CA LEU A 86 -30.85 16.09 7.93
C LEU A 86 -30.21 16.96 6.85
N ALA A 87 -30.41 18.27 6.87
CA ALA A 87 -29.78 19.21 5.94
C ALA A 87 -28.25 19.25 6.08
N ARG A 88 -27.72 18.95 7.28
CA ARG A 88 -26.27 18.88 7.53
C ARG A 88 -25.68 17.51 7.19
N LEU A 89 -26.49 16.49 6.95
CA LEU A 89 -25.99 15.18 6.56
C LEU A 89 -25.42 15.24 5.14
N PRO A 90 -24.19 14.75 4.92
CA PRO A 90 -23.63 14.70 3.58
C PRO A 90 -24.51 13.82 2.68
N ASN A 91 -24.86 14.32 1.49
CA ASN A 91 -25.67 13.62 0.51
C ASN A 91 -24.95 12.37 -0.03
N ARG A 92 -24.99 11.27 0.75
CA ARG A 92 -24.39 9.96 0.42
C ARG A 92 -24.92 9.39 -0.90
N ARG A 93 -26.14 9.77 -1.30
CA ARG A 93 -26.77 9.36 -2.57
C ARG A 93 -26.09 10.03 -3.76
N ALA A 94 -25.86 11.34 -3.70
CA ALA A 94 -25.14 12.07 -4.73
C ALA A 94 -23.70 11.53 -4.89
N ARG A 95 -23.01 11.28 -3.76
CA ARG A 95 -21.66 10.71 -3.79
C ARG A 95 -21.62 9.32 -4.44
N ARG A 96 -22.59 8.45 -4.16
CA ARG A 96 -22.70 7.13 -4.81
C ARG A 96 -22.99 7.21 -6.30
N VAL A 97 -23.88 8.12 -6.72
CA VAL A 97 -24.18 8.33 -8.14
C VAL A 97 -22.95 8.85 -8.87
N VAL A 98 -22.27 9.86 -8.32
CA VAL A 98 -21.05 10.41 -8.92
C VAL A 98 -19.94 9.34 -9.00
N MET A 99 -19.67 8.61 -7.91
CA MET A 99 -18.69 7.53 -7.95
C MET A 99 -19.06 6.46 -8.97
N GLY A 100 -20.31 6.01 -9.00
CA GLY A 100 -20.79 5.03 -9.98
C GLY A 100 -20.63 5.50 -11.42
N ALA A 101 -20.95 6.77 -11.70
CA ALA A 101 -20.76 7.37 -13.01
C ALA A 101 -19.28 7.43 -13.40
N THR A 102 -18.40 7.85 -12.49
CA THR A 102 -16.95 7.92 -12.75
C THR A 102 -16.36 6.54 -13.05
N TYR A 103 -16.69 5.53 -12.24
CA TYR A 103 -16.26 4.15 -12.49
C TYR A 103 -16.83 3.60 -13.79
N GLY A 104 -18.10 3.90 -14.09
CA GLY A 104 -18.74 3.53 -15.34
C GLY A 104 -18.00 4.09 -16.55
N VAL A 105 -17.67 5.39 -16.53
CA VAL A 105 -16.92 6.04 -17.62
C VAL A 105 -15.50 5.46 -17.75
N LEU A 106 -14.79 5.26 -16.65
CA LEU A 106 -13.45 4.65 -16.65
C LEU A 106 -13.45 3.24 -17.25
N LEU A 107 -14.43 2.44 -16.87
CA LEU A 107 -14.57 1.06 -17.34
C LEU A 107 -14.99 1.03 -18.82
N LEU A 108 -15.93 1.88 -19.22
CA LEU A 108 -16.36 2.01 -20.62
C LEU A 108 -15.19 2.47 -21.51
N SER A 109 -14.39 3.41 -21.02
CA SER A 109 -13.20 3.94 -21.70
C SER A 109 -12.15 2.85 -21.97
N GLY A 110 -12.07 1.79 -21.18
CA GLY A 110 -11.15 0.67 -21.43
C GLY A 110 -11.78 -0.43 -22.29
N ILE A 111 -13.03 -0.78 -22.02
CA ILE A 111 -13.71 -1.90 -22.68
C ILE A 111 -14.06 -1.58 -24.14
N VAL A 112 -14.52 -0.36 -24.43
CA VAL A 112 -14.91 0.05 -25.77
C VAL A 112 -13.74 -0.01 -26.77
N PRO A 113 -12.55 0.59 -26.52
CA PRO A 113 -11.45 0.49 -27.46
C PRO A 113 -10.89 -0.93 -27.58
N LEU A 114 -10.90 -1.72 -26.49
CA LEU A 114 -10.48 -3.12 -26.52
C LEU A 114 -11.40 -3.95 -27.44
N LEU A 115 -12.72 -3.84 -27.26
CA LEU A 115 -13.70 -4.51 -28.12
C LEU A 115 -13.59 -4.04 -29.56
N LEU A 116 -13.42 -2.73 -29.79
CA LEU A 116 -13.24 -2.19 -31.12
C LEU A 116 -11.99 -2.77 -31.80
N ALA A 117 -10.86 -2.83 -31.09
CA ALA A 117 -9.61 -3.41 -31.59
C ALA A 117 -9.77 -4.89 -31.92
N ILE A 118 -10.43 -5.67 -31.06
CA ILE A 118 -10.72 -7.09 -31.29
C ILE A 118 -11.61 -7.27 -32.53
N LEU A 119 -12.66 -6.44 -32.68
CA LEU A 119 -13.55 -6.49 -33.84
C LEU A 119 -12.83 -6.14 -35.13
N LEU A 120 -12.00 -5.09 -35.12
CA LEU A 120 -11.18 -4.71 -36.26
C LEU A 120 -10.23 -5.85 -36.62
N LEU A 121 -9.50 -6.40 -35.65
CA LEU A 121 -8.58 -7.50 -35.90
C LEU A 121 -9.31 -8.72 -36.46
N ALA A 122 -10.47 -9.10 -35.91
CA ALA A 122 -11.27 -10.21 -36.43
C ALA A 122 -11.77 -9.96 -37.87
N ARG A 123 -12.12 -8.71 -38.19
CA ARG A 123 -12.57 -8.32 -39.54
C ARG A 123 -11.45 -8.26 -40.57
N TYR A 124 -10.27 -7.79 -40.17
CA TYR A 124 -9.14 -7.59 -41.09
C TYR A 124 -8.13 -8.75 -41.07
N ALA A 125 -8.19 -9.65 -40.09
CA ALA A 125 -7.40 -10.89 -40.05
C ALA A 125 -7.43 -11.66 -41.37
N PRO A 126 -8.60 -11.97 -42.00
CA PRO A 126 -8.61 -12.71 -43.26
C PRO A 126 -8.00 -11.95 -44.44
N ILE A 127 -7.87 -10.63 -44.34
CA ILE A 127 -7.18 -9.80 -45.35
C ILE A 127 -5.67 -9.82 -45.09
N LEU A 128 -5.25 -9.71 -43.82
CA LEU A 128 -3.84 -9.73 -43.41
C LEU A 128 -3.20 -11.12 -43.56
N THR A 129 -3.98 -12.20 -43.46
CA THR A 129 -3.49 -13.58 -43.65
C THR A 129 -3.59 -14.07 -45.10
N GLN A 130 -3.90 -13.19 -46.06
CA GLN A 130 -3.94 -13.58 -47.46
C GLN A 130 -2.54 -14.06 -47.91
N PRO A 131 -2.46 -15.28 -48.50
CA PRO A 131 -1.18 -15.85 -48.90
C PRO A 131 -0.46 -15.00 -49.95
N ALA A 132 -1.21 -14.19 -50.73
CA ALA A 132 -0.65 -13.25 -51.70
C ALA A 132 0.15 -12.11 -51.06
N LEU A 133 -0.29 -11.58 -49.90
CA LEU A 133 0.44 -10.53 -49.19
C LEU A 133 1.69 -11.10 -48.53
N LEU A 134 1.57 -12.26 -47.86
CA LEU A 134 2.71 -12.94 -47.26
C LEU A 134 3.75 -13.35 -48.31
N ALA A 135 3.30 -13.91 -49.44
CA ALA A 135 4.16 -14.23 -50.57
C ALA A 135 4.79 -12.98 -51.19
N GLY A 136 4.05 -11.88 -51.29
CA GLY A 136 4.57 -10.58 -51.75
C GLY A 136 5.70 -10.06 -50.87
N VAL A 137 5.48 -9.99 -49.56
CA VAL A 137 6.49 -9.59 -48.58
C VAL A 137 7.72 -10.50 -48.65
N TRP A 138 7.51 -11.82 -48.66
CA TRP A 138 8.59 -12.80 -48.74
C TRP A 138 9.34 -12.73 -50.07
N ALA A 139 8.66 -12.46 -51.17
CA ALA A 139 9.27 -12.25 -52.48
C ALA A 139 10.14 -10.99 -52.51
N THR A 140 9.69 -9.88 -51.91
CA THR A 140 10.54 -8.68 -51.76
C THR A 140 11.76 -8.94 -50.89
N VAL A 141 11.60 -9.59 -49.73
CA VAL A 141 12.70 -9.90 -48.81
C VAL A 141 13.72 -10.83 -49.48
N SER A 142 13.26 -11.91 -50.09
CA SER A 142 14.12 -12.85 -50.80
C SER A 142 14.74 -12.24 -52.07
N GLY A 143 14.04 -11.33 -52.75
CA GLY A 143 14.57 -10.57 -53.89
C GLY A 143 15.75 -9.68 -53.50
N ILE A 144 15.61 -8.93 -52.40
CA ILE A 144 16.71 -8.11 -51.84
C ILE A 144 17.89 -9.01 -51.44
N GLY A 145 17.61 -10.15 -50.76
CA GLY A 145 18.65 -11.09 -50.37
C GLY A 145 19.42 -11.68 -51.56
N ARG A 146 18.73 -12.02 -52.65
CA ARG A 146 19.36 -12.51 -53.89
C ARG A 146 20.22 -11.45 -54.55
N ALA A 147 19.74 -10.20 -54.63
CA ALA A 147 20.51 -9.10 -55.20
C ALA A 147 21.77 -8.80 -54.37
N ALA A 148 21.68 -8.86 -53.04
CA ALA A 148 22.85 -8.74 -52.18
C ALA A 148 23.84 -9.90 -52.41
N ALA A 149 23.33 -11.13 -52.51
CA ALA A 149 24.16 -12.31 -52.75
C ALA A 149 24.88 -12.27 -54.11
N THR A 150 24.24 -11.78 -55.17
CA THR A 150 24.88 -11.66 -56.50
C THR A 150 25.99 -10.59 -56.49
N VAL A 151 25.78 -9.45 -55.84
CA VAL A 151 26.81 -8.41 -55.68
C VAL A 151 28.00 -8.94 -54.90
N VAL A 152 27.75 -9.60 -53.75
CA VAL A 152 28.81 -10.20 -52.93
C VAL A 152 29.56 -11.27 -53.73
N GLY A 153 28.85 -12.17 -54.41
CA GLY A 153 29.46 -13.21 -55.23
C GLY A 153 30.32 -12.64 -56.37
N ALA A 154 29.85 -11.58 -57.04
CA ALA A 154 30.61 -10.91 -58.10
C ALA A 154 31.89 -10.24 -57.57
N LEU A 155 31.83 -9.60 -56.39
CA LEU A 155 33.00 -9.02 -55.73
C LEU A 155 34.02 -10.08 -55.35
N PHE A 156 33.57 -11.22 -54.79
CA PHE A 156 34.45 -12.32 -54.42
C PHE A 156 35.07 -13.02 -55.65
N ALA A 157 34.29 -13.22 -56.72
CA ALA A 157 34.80 -13.77 -57.97
C ALA A 157 35.80 -12.84 -58.66
N GLY A 158 35.56 -11.52 -58.61
CA GLY A 158 36.54 -10.53 -59.08
C GLY A 158 37.81 -10.51 -58.24
N ALA A 159 37.66 -10.56 -56.91
CA ALA A 159 38.80 -10.61 -55.99
C ALA A 159 39.62 -11.90 -56.15
N SER A 160 38.99 -13.05 -56.38
CA SER A 160 39.68 -14.32 -56.60
C SER A 160 40.44 -14.33 -57.93
N HIS A 161 39.90 -13.71 -58.99
CA HIS A 161 40.59 -13.57 -60.27
C HIS A 161 41.86 -12.73 -60.14
N LEU A 162 41.81 -11.62 -59.39
CA LEU A 162 42.98 -10.77 -59.12
C LEU A 162 44.07 -11.49 -58.33
N VAL A 163 43.67 -12.36 -57.39
CA VAL A 163 44.58 -13.19 -56.59
C VAL A 163 45.24 -14.28 -57.45
N ILE A 164 44.53 -14.85 -58.43
CA ILE A 164 45.04 -15.92 -59.30
C ILE A 164 45.91 -15.36 -60.44
N GLU A 165 45.53 -14.23 -61.05
CA GLU A 165 46.28 -13.65 -62.18
C GLU A 165 47.54 -12.90 -61.78
N GLN A 166 47.60 -12.34 -60.57
CA GLN A 166 48.76 -11.58 -60.10
C GLN A 166 49.37 -12.17 -58.82
N PRO A 167 49.96 -13.39 -58.88
CA PRO A 167 50.68 -13.96 -57.74
C PRO A 167 51.87 -13.07 -57.31
N VAL A 168 52.33 -12.20 -58.21
CA VAL A 168 53.35 -11.18 -57.96
C VAL A 168 52.90 -10.18 -56.89
N LEU A 169 51.62 -9.81 -56.82
CA LEU A 169 51.11 -8.90 -55.78
C LEU A 169 51.19 -9.55 -54.40
N ILE A 170 50.78 -10.81 -54.27
CA ILE A 170 50.87 -11.57 -53.02
C ILE A 170 52.34 -11.70 -52.60
N GLY A 171 53.22 -12.01 -53.55
CA GLY A 171 54.67 -12.02 -53.32
C GLY A 171 55.19 -10.68 -52.82
N TRP A 172 54.78 -9.57 -53.43
CA TRP A 172 55.16 -8.22 -53.01
C TRP A 172 54.64 -7.85 -51.63
N PHE A 173 53.41 -8.23 -51.28
CA PHE A 173 52.85 -8.03 -49.94
C PHE A 173 53.63 -8.83 -48.88
N ILE A 174 54.01 -10.07 -49.18
CA ILE A 174 54.83 -10.90 -48.28
C ILE A 174 56.23 -10.29 -48.13
N ILE A 175 56.85 -9.84 -49.22
CA ILE A 175 58.16 -9.19 -49.20
C ILE A 175 58.11 -7.88 -48.41
N LEU A 176 57.10 -7.04 -48.62
CA LEU A 176 56.87 -5.81 -47.86
C LEU A 176 56.67 -6.09 -46.36
N ALA A 177 55.84 -7.08 -46.03
CA ALA A 177 55.61 -7.48 -44.64
C ALA A 177 56.91 -7.97 -43.98
N GLY A 178 57.69 -8.81 -44.66
CA GLY A 178 58.99 -9.28 -44.20
C GLY A 178 60.01 -8.15 -44.04
N LEU A 179 60.04 -7.20 -44.98
CA LEU A 179 60.89 -6.01 -44.94
C LEU A 179 60.57 -5.13 -43.73
N VAL A 180 59.28 -4.85 -43.48
CA VAL A 180 58.84 -4.08 -42.31
C VAL A 180 59.23 -4.78 -41.00
N PHE A 181 59.06 -6.10 -40.92
CA PHE A 181 59.42 -6.87 -39.74
C PHE A 181 60.94 -6.86 -39.49
N LEU A 182 61.73 -7.01 -40.55
CA LEU A 182 63.19 -7.00 -40.50
C LEU A 182 63.73 -5.63 -40.06
N TRP A 183 63.23 -4.55 -40.67
CA TRP A 183 63.61 -3.19 -40.30
C TRP A 183 63.13 -2.81 -38.90
N GLY A 184 61.92 -3.22 -38.50
CA GLY A 184 61.42 -3.04 -37.14
C GLY A 184 62.31 -3.73 -36.10
N GLY A 185 62.76 -4.96 -36.36
CA GLY A 185 63.68 -5.69 -35.50
C GLY A 185 65.07 -5.04 -35.39
N VAL A 186 65.60 -4.50 -36.51
CA VAL A 186 66.87 -3.76 -36.52
C VAL A 186 66.75 -2.44 -35.74
N PHE A 187 65.68 -1.67 -35.95
CA PHE A 187 65.43 -0.44 -35.20
C PHE A 187 65.31 -0.69 -33.69
N GLN A 188 64.60 -1.75 -33.29
CA GLN A 188 64.52 -2.14 -31.89
C GLN A 188 65.89 -2.49 -31.30
N ARG A 189 66.75 -3.21 -32.04
CA ARG A 189 68.11 -3.54 -31.59
C ARG A 189 69.02 -2.32 -31.47
N LEU A 190 68.90 -1.35 -32.37
CA LEU A 190 69.67 -0.09 -32.32
C LEU A 190 69.23 0.81 -31.16
N LEU A 191 67.92 0.92 -30.92
CA LEU A 191 67.37 1.67 -29.78
C LEU A 191 67.68 1.02 -28.42
N MET A 192 67.92 -0.28 -28.39
CA MET A 192 68.29 -1.02 -27.17
C MET A 192 69.80 -1.11 -26.92
N GLN A 193 70.68 -0.47 -27.69
CA GLN A 193 72.08 -0.36 -27.29
C GLN A 193 72.21 0.65 -26.13
N PRO A 194 72.49 0.21 -24.88
CA PRO A 194 72.79 1.15 -23.82
C PRO A 194 74.06 1.90 -24.20
N THR A 195 74.00 3.24 -24.19
CA THR A 195 75.19 4.09 -24.21
C THR A 195 76.03 3.74 -22.98
N GLY A 196 76.97 2.82 -23.15
CA GLY A 196 77.97 2.43 -22.16
C GLY A 196 78.93 3.59 -21.94
N VAL A 197 78.49 4.58 -21.16
CA VAL A 197 79.34 5.56 -20.52
C VAL A 197 80.08 4.85 -19.37
N GLY A 198 81.41 4.85 -19.43
CA GLY A 198 82.29 4.33 -18.38
C GLY A 198 83.74 4.32 -18.87
N SER A 199 84.39 5.49 -18.96
CA SER A 199 85.27 6.11 -17.95
C SER A 199 86.71 5.60 -18.00
N ARG A 200 87.67 6.50 -18.22
CA ARG A 200 89.03 6.39 -17.71
C ARG A 200 89.57 7.79 -17.40
N ASN A 201 89.47 8.15 -16.12
CA ASN A 201 90.58 8.79 -15.42
C ASN A 201 91.73 7.79 -15.30
#